data_AF-A0A3D2F744-F1
#
_entry.id   AF-A0A3D2F744-F1
#
_cell.length_a   1.000
_cell.length_b   1.000
_cell.length_c   1.000
_cell.angle_alpha   90.00
_cell.angle_beta   90.00
_cell.angle_gamma   90.00
#
_symmetry.space_group_name_H-M   'P 1'
#
loop_
_entity.id
_entity.type
_entity.pdbx_description
1 polymer ?
#
loop_
_entity_poly.entity_id
_entity_poly.type
_entity_poly.pdbx_seq_one_letter_code
_entity_poly.pdbx_strand_id
1 'polypeptide(L)'
;MTETLASLDSAFWITCGVILLLLVLSGFFSGSETALTAASRGKLRAQADKGSVGAQRALRITEDNERLIGSVLLGNNLVNILATSLATGIFLRAFGESGVLIATGVMTLLVLIFAEVLPKTYAIIHAETMSAKVSGPIALIIKVFSPIVAAVRFLVRGVLRVFGVRVDPDSHLLAVREEIAGALQL
;
A
#
# COMPACT_ATOMS: atom_id res chain seq x y z
N MET A 1 -22.97 -29.41 22.27
CA MET A 1 -22.96 -27.98 22.65
C MET A 1 -21.86 -27.62 23.66
N THR A 2 -21.09 -28.59 24.16
CA THR A 2 -19.99 -28.39 25.13
C THR A 2 -18.60 -28.29 24.49
N GLU A 3 -18.42 -28.69 23.22
CA GLU A 3 -17.12 -28.55 22.52
C GLU A 3 -16.89 -27.15 21.92
N THR A 4 -17.92 -26.35 21.72
CA THR A 4 -17.80 -24.99 21.17
C THR A 4 -17.05 -24.04 22.11
N LEU A 5 -17.13 -24.25 23.43
CA LEU A 5 -16.41 -23.44 24.43
C LEU A 5 -14.96 -23.89 24.64
N ALA A 6 -14.57 -25.08 24.14
CA ALA A 6 -13.18 -25.55 24.19
C ALA A 6 -12.28 -24.89 23.12
N SER A 7 -12.84 -24.03 22.26
CA SER A 7 -12.16 -23.47 21.08
C SER A 7 -11.55 -22.07 21.27
N LEU A 8 -11.68 -21.45 22.44
CA LEU A 8 -11.02 -20.19 22.81
C LEU A 8 -9.66 -20.42 23.49
N ASP A 9 -8.88 -21.36 22.95
CA ASP A 9 -7.51 -21.60 23.41
C ASP A 9 -6.60 -20.40 23.07
N SER A 10 -5.42 -20.35 23.67
CA SER A 10 -4.33 -19.41 23.37
C SER A 10 -4.16 -19.11 21.89
N ALA A 11 -4.26 -20.12 21.02
CA ALA A 11 -4.16 -19.99 19.57
C ALA A 11 -5.21 -19.03 18.97
N PHE A 12 -6.46 -19.05 19.46
CA PHE A 12 -7.51 -18.13 19.01
C PHE A 12 -7.13 -16.68 19.30
N TRP A 13 -6.75 -16.40 20.55
CA TRP A 13 -6.38 -15.04 20.99
C TRP A 13 -5.12 -14.53 20.31
N ILE A 14 -4.13 -15.40 20.11
CA ILE A 14 -2.92 -15.08 19.34
C ILE A 14 -3.31 -14.70 17.91
N THR A 15 -4.18 -15.48 17.26
CA THR A 15 -4.58 -15.20 15.87
C THR A 15 -5.36 -13.89 15.76
N CYS A 16 -6.27 -13.60 16.70
CA CYS A 16 -6.94 -12.30 16.80
C CYS A 16 -5.94 -11.14 16.97
N GLY A 17 -4.94 -11.31 17.85
CA GLY A 17 -3.88 -10.33 18.03
C GLY A 17 -3.05 -10.10 16.76
N VAL A 18 -2.74 -11.16 16.02
CA VAL A 18 -2.06 -11.07 14.71
C VAL A 18 -2.93 -10.34 13.70
N ILE A 19 -4.23 -10.62 13.62
CA ILE A 19 -5.15 -9.91 12.72
C ILE A 19 -5.17 -8.41 13.04
N LEU A 20 -5.25 -8.03 14.32
CA LEU A 20 -5.22 -6.63 14.73
C LEU A 20 -3.90 -5.95 14.34
N LEU A 21 -2.76 -6.62 14.56
CA LEU A 21 -1.45 -6.11 14.13
C LEU A 21 -1.41 -5.93 12.61
N LEU A 22 -1.94 -6.89 11.84
CA LEU A 22 -2.00 -6.81 10.39
C LEU A 22 -2.89 -5.64 9.93
N LEU A 23 -4.05 -5.40 10.56
CA LEU A 23 -4.88 -4.23 10.23
C LEU A 23 -4.14 -2.90 10.47
N VAL A 24 -3.40 -2.79 11.57
CA VAL A 24 -2.55 -1.61 11.85
C VAL A 24 -1.46 -1.46 10.79
N LEU A 25 -0.80 -2.56 10.41
CA LEU A 25 0.21 -2.53 9.35
C LEU A 25 -0.38 -2.13 8.01
N SER A 26 -1.55 -2.65 7.63
CA SER A 26 -2.23 -2.25 6.39
C SER A 26 -2.61 -0.76 6.42
N GLY A 27 -3.14 -0.28 7.54
CA GLY A 27 -3.39 1.16 7.72
C GLY A 27 -2.13 2.01 7.62
N PHE A 28 -1.00 1.53 8.14
CA PHE A 28 0.30 2.17 7.96
C PHE A 28 0.72 2.23 6.48
N PHE A 29 0.61 1.14 5.72
CA PHE A 29 0.95 1.13 4.29
C PHE A 29 0.06 2.10 3.49
N SER A 30 -1.26 1.97 3.66
CA SER A 30 -2.30 2.76 2.99
C SER A 30 -2.18 4.27 3.30
N GLY A 31 -1.99 4.62 4.57
CA GLY A 31 -1.74 5.99 5.00
C GLY A 31 -0.41 6.54 4.50
N SER A 32 0.65 5.73 4.49
CA SER A 32 1.98 6.15 4.01
C SER A 32 1.99 6.42 2.51
N GLU A 33 1.35 5.56 1.71
CA GLU A 33 1.16 5.78 0.27
C GLU A 33 0.50 7.14 0.02
N THR A 34 -0.63 7.37 0.70
CA THR A 34 -1.42 8.58 0.52
C THR A 34 -0.67 9.82 0.99
N ALA A 35 0.04 9.76 2.12
CA ALA A 35 0.86 10.86 2.58
C ALA A 35 1.94 11.21 1.55
N LEU A 36 2.70 10.21 1.08
CA LEU A 36 3.83 10.41 0.17
C LEU A 36 3.39 10.88 -1.22
N THR A 37 2.21 10.46 -1.68
CA THR A 37 1.65 10.87 -2.96
C THR A 37 0.94 12.23 -2.91
N ALA A 38 0.33 12.58 -1.77
CA ALA A 38 -0.38 13.85 -1.60
C ALA A 38 0.54 15.00 -1.15
N ALA A 39 1.74 14.71 -0.61
CA ALA A 39 2.62 15.74 -0.07
C ALA A 39 3.14 16.71 -1.14
N SER A 40 3.12 18.01 -0.82
CA SER A 40 3.70 19.02 -1.70
C SER A 40 5.22 18.92 -1.73
N ARG A 41 5.79 18.65 -2.93
CA ARG A 41 7.24 18.62 -3.16
C ARG A 41 7.93 19.92 -2.70
N GLY A 42 7.33 21.07 -2.97
CA GLY A 42 7.88 22.38 -2.55
C GLY A 42 7.96 22.54 -1.04
N LYS A 43 6.92 22.13 -0.31
CA LYS A 43 6.92 22.18 1.16
C LYS A 43 7.91 21.18 1.76
N LEU A 44 8.02 19.97 1.21
CA LEU A 44 9.03 19.00 1.63
C LEU A 44 10.45 19.51 1.36
N ARG A 45 10.69 20.19 0.22
CA ARG A 45 11.96 20.86 -0.09
C ARG A 45 12.31 21.90 0.97
N ALA A 46 11.37 22.81 1.26
CA ALA A 46 11.56 23.82 2.29
C ALA A 46 11.83 23.23 3.68
N GLN A 47 11.23 22.10 4.04
CA GLN A 47 11.53 21.39 5.28
C GLN A 47 12.92 20.73 5.26
N ALA A 48 13.31 20.15 4.13
CA ALA A 48 14.64 19.56 3.95
C ALA A 48 15.75 20.61 4.02
N ASP A 49 15.55 21.77 3.41
CA ASP A 49 16.49 22.90 3.45
C ASP A 49 16.65 23.45 4.89
N LYS A 50 15.63 23.30 5.73
CA LYS A 50 15.67 23.58 7.17
C LYS A 50 16.29 22.45 8.02
N GLY A 51 16.85 21.42 7.39
CA GLY A 51 17.55 20.31 8.06
C GLY A 51 16.72 19.06 8.33
N SER A 52 15.48 18.95 7.83
CA SER A 52 14.67 17.74 8.02
C SER A 52 15.16 16.57 7.17
N VAL A 53 15.87 15.64 7.81
CA VAL A 53 16.33 14.38 7.18
C VAL A 53 15.16 13.54 6.68
N GLY A 54 14.03 13.55 7.41
CA GLY A 54 12.81 12.85 7.02
C GLY A 54 12.20 13.43 5.73
N ALA A 55 12.15 14.76 5.62
CA ALA A 55 11.66 15.41 4.40
C ALA A 55 12.59 15.18 3.21
N GLN A 56 13.91 15.21 3.43
CA GLN A 56 14.89 14.87 2.39
C GLN A 56 14.71 13.44 1.88
N ARG A 57 14.47 12.49 2.79
CA ARG A 57 14.21 11.09 2.42
C ARG A 57 12.87 10.93 1.70
N ALA A 58 11.82 11.60 2.17
CA ALA A 58 10.52 11.60 1.52
C ALA A 58 10.63 12.10 0.07
N LEU A 59 11.36 13.19 -0.18
CA LEU A 59 11.64 13.68 -1.53
C LEU A 59 12.26 12.61 -2.42
N ARG A 60 13.34 11.96 -1.96
CA ARG A 60 14.01 10.89 -2.71
C ARG A 60 13.07 9.70 -2.99
N ILE A 61 12.22 9.33 -2.04
CA ILE A 61 11.25 8.26 -2.23
C ILE A 61 10.22 8.64 -3.29
N THR A 62 9.73 9.89 -3.27
CA THR A 62 8.71 10.39 -4.23
C THR A 62 9.26 10.71 -5.63
N GLU A 63 10.57 10.60 -5.84
CA GLU A 63 11.20 10.68 -7.17
C GLU A 63 10.99 9.39 -7.97
N ASP A 64 10.96 8.23 -7.30
CA ASP A 64 10.68 6.92 -7.91
C ASP A 64 9.29 6.41 -7.48
N ASN A 65 8.25 7.08 -8.00
CA ASN A 65 6.85 6.73 -7.71
C ASN A 65 6.51 5.28 -8.07
N GLU A 66 7.13 4.75 -9.13
CA GLU A 66 6.86 3.38 -9.56
C GLU A 66 7.27 2.40 -8.46
N ARG A 67 8.48 2.54 -7.89
CA ARG A 67 8.96 1.65 -6.80
C ARG A 67 8.23 1.91 -5.50
N LEU A 68 7.92 3.16 -5.19
CA LEU A 68 7.11 3.54 -4.04
C LEU A 68 5.74 2.84 -4.09
N ILE A 69 4.94 3.14 -5.11
CA ILE A 69 3.57 2.63 -5.23
C ILE A 69 3.59 1.11 -5.31
N GLY A 70 4.46 0.53 -6.15
CA GLY A 70 4.56 -0.91 -6.29
C GLY A 70 4.90 -1.64 -4.99
N SER A 71 5.83 -1.11 -4.19
CA SER A 71 6.26 -1.75 -2.93
C SER A 71 5.19 -1.61 -1.84
N VAL A 72 4.60 -0.41 -1.72
CA VAL A 72 3.58 -0.16 -0.70
C VAL A 72 2.29 -0.92 -1.01
N LEU A 73 1.86 -0.95 -2.27
CA LEU A 73 0.72 -1.74 -2.73
C LEU A 73 0.92 -3.23 -2.48
N LEU A 74 2.11 -3.76 -2.79
CA LEU A 74 2.44 -5.16 -2.51
C LEU A 74 2.34 -5.49 -1.02
N GLY A 75 2.94 -4.64 -0.16
CA GLY A 75 2.88 -4.82 1.28
C GLY A 75 1.46 -4.75 1.84
N ASN A 76 0.69 -3.76 1.41
CA ASN A 76 -0.71 -3.59 1.82
C ASN A 76 -1.56 -4.81 1.45
N ASN A 77 -1.45 -5.25 0.19
CA ASN A 77 -2.21 -6.40 -0.30
C ASN A 77 -1.82 -7.69 0.42
N LEU A 78 -0.53 -7.93 0.64
CA LEU A 78 -0.07 -9.10 1.39
C LEU A 78 -0.67 -9.12 2.80
N VAL A 79 -0.59 -8.01 3.52
CA VAL A 79 -1.11 -7.89 4.88
C VAL A 79 -2.63 -8.08 4.93
N ASN A 80 -3.38 -7.49 3.98
CA ASN A 80 -4.83 -7.64 3.91
C ASN A 80 -5.27 -9.06 3.58
N ILE A 81 -4.59 -9.72 2.64
CA ILE A 81 -4.87 -11.12 2.28
C ILE A 81 -4.59 -12.02 3.47
N LEU A 82 -3.47 -11.83 4.17
CA LEU A 82 -3.15 -12.60 5.38
C LEU A 82 -4.17 -12.37 6.49
N ALA A 83 -4.54 -11.12 6.79
CA ALA A 83 -5.51 -10.79 7.82
C ALA A 83 -6.87 -11.44 7.52
N THR A 84 -7.34 -11.31 6.28
CA THR A 84 -8.63 -11.86 5.85
C THR A 84 -8.60 -13.38 5.86
N SER A 85 -7.53 -14.00 5.37
CA SER A 85 -7.39 -15.47 5.39
C SER A 85 -7.39 -16.04 6.80
N LEU A 86 -6.70 -15.38 7.75
CA LEU A 86 -6.69 -15.80 9.15
C LEU A 86 -8.07 -15.61 9.79
N ALA A 87 -8.72 -14.47 9.55
CA ALA A 87 -10.06 -14.21 10.03
C ALA A 87 -11.05 -15.26 9.50
N THR A 88 -11.07 -15.50 8.18
CA THR A 88 -11.92 -16.55 7.59
C THR A 88 -11.67 -17.91 8.25
N GLY A 89 -10.42 -18.27 8.53
CA GLY A 89 -10.09 -19.50 9.26
C GLY A 89 -10.69 -19.57 10.67
N ILE A 90 -10.63 -18.47 11.44
CA ILE A 90 -11.24 -18.39 12.78
C ILE A 90 -12.76 -18.49 12.69
N PHE A 91 -13.39 -17.69 11.83
CA PHE A 91 -14.84 -17.63 11.71
C PHE A 91 -15.42 -18.95 11.16
N LEU A 92 -14.73 -19.61 10.24
CA LEU A 92 -15.12 -20.94 9.75
C LEU A 92 -15.15 -21.96 10.89
N ARG A 93 -14.15 -21.93 11.78
CA ARG A 93 -14.14 -22.82 12.97
C ARG A 93 -15.24 -22.48 13.98
N ALA A 94 -15.55 -21.20 14.15
CA ALA A 94 -16.54 -20.74 15.12
C ALA A 94 -18.00 -20.88 14.65
N PHE A 95 -18.25 -20.70 13.34
CA PHE A 95 -19.60 -20.57 12.77
C PHE A 95 -19.89 -21.55 11.62
N GLY A 96 -18.98 -22.48 11.33
CA GLY A 96 -19.12 -23.39 10.19
C GLY A 96 -19.10 -22.64 8.86
N GLU A 97 -19.73 -23.19 7.82
CA GLU A 97 -19.71 -22.61 6.46
C GLU A 97 -20.19 -21.15 6.41
N SER A 98 -21.19 -20.78 7.22
CA SER A 98 -21.65 -19.40 7.35
C SER A 98 -20.58 -18.43 7.85
N GLY A 99 -19.56 -18.95 8.55
CA GLY A 99 -18.41 -18.18 9.01
C GLY A 99 -17.63 -17.50 7.89
N VAL A 100 -17.60 -18.05 6.68
CA VAL A 100 -16.97 -17.40 5.53
C VAL A 100 -17.67 -16.08 5.21
N LEU A 101 -19.00 -16.10 5.10
CA LEU A 101 -19.79 -14.90 4.81
C LEU A 101 -19.66 -13.85 5.92
N ILE A 102 -19.67 -14.29 7.18
CA ILE A 102 -19.49 -13.40 8.34
C ILE A 102 -18.10 -12.77 8.30
N ALA A 103 -17.04 -13.56 8.09
CA ALA A 103 -15.68 -13.06 7.99
C ALA A 103 -15.53 -12.05 6.85
N THR A 104 -16.09 -12.34 5.68
CA THR A 104 -16.07 -11.41 4.54
C THR A 104 -16.72 -10.08 4.91
N GLY A 105 -17.91 -10.09 5.50
CA GLY A 105 -18.59 -8.85 5.91
C GLY A 105 -17.81 -8.07 6.97
N VAL A 106 -17.37 -8.74 8.04
CA VAL A 106 -16.63 -8.11 9.15
C VAL A 106 -15.29 -7.57 8.67
N MET A 107 -14.50 -8.36 7.95
CA MET A 107 -13.18 -7.93 7.45
C MET A 107 -13.30 -6.82 6.42
N THR A 108 -14.33 -6.82 5.58
CA THR A 108 -14.57 -5.71 4.64
C THR A 108 -14.76 -4.39 5.40
N LEU A 109 -15.60 -4.38 6.43
CA LEU A 109 -15.81 -3.17 7.25
C LEU A 109 -14.54 -2.77 8.00
N LEU A 110 -13.84 -3.73 8.61
CA LEU A 110 -12.62 -3.44 9.37
C LEU A 110 -11.50 -2.89 8.48
N VAL A 111 -11.23 -3.52 7.34
CA VAL A 111 -10.22 -3.06 6.38
C VAL A 111 -10.62 -1.71 5.82
N LEU A 112 -11.86 -1.54 5.37
CA LEU A 112 -12.33 -0.27 4.79
C LEU A 112 -12.20 0.87 5.80
N ILE A 113 -12.61 0.69 7.05
CA ILE A 113 -12.57 1.76 8.04
C ILE A 113 -11.13 1.98 8.52
N PHE A 114 -10.51 0.96 9.09
CA PHE A 114 -9.27 1.13 9.87
C PHE A 114 -8.00 1.02 9.03
N ALA A 115 -8.05 0.31 7.91
CA ALA A 115 -6.89 0.08 7.08
C ALA A 115 -6.90 0.95 5.80
N GLU A 116 -8.06 1.49 5.42
CA GLU A 116 -8.22 2.21 4.17
C GLU A 116 -8.68 3.66 4.35
N VAL A 117 -9.95 3.90 4.66
CA VAL A 117 -10.54 5.24 4.66
C VAL A 117 -9.96 6.13 5.76
N LEU A 118 -9.89 5.65 7.00
CA LEU A 118 -9.41 6.46 8.13
C LEU A 118 -7.93 6.84 7.96
N PRO A 119 -6.99 5.91 7.69
CA PRO A 119 -5.57 6.27 7.54
C PRO A 119 -5.33 7.19 6.36
N LYS A 120 -5.99 6.95 5.22
CA LYS A 120 -5.88 7.81 4.02
C LYS A 120 -6.38 9.22 4.30
N THR A 121 -7.54 9.34 4.96
CA THR A 121 -8.11 10.65 5.32
C THR A 121 -7.17 11.44 6.23
N TYR A 122 -6.62 10.79 7.26
CA TYR A 122 -5.67 11.43 8.16
C TYR A 122 -4.38 11.85 7.43
N ALA A 123 -3.89 10.98 6.53
CA ALA A 123 -2.68 11.20 5.75
C ALA A 123 -2.80 12.39 4.80
N ILE A 124 -3.95 12.60 4.15
CA ILE A 124 -4.18 13.76 3.26
C ILE A 124 -4.06 15.07 4.04
N ILE A 125 -4.63 15.13 5.24
CA ILE A 125 -4.64 16.36 6.06
C ILE A 125 -3.22 16.71 6.56
N HIS A 126 -2.38 15.70 6.82
CA HIS A 126 -1.05 15.87 7.41
C HIS A 126 0.07 15.39 6.48
N ALA A 127 -0.12 15.52 5.16
CA ALA A 127 0.68 14.83 4.15
C ALA A 127 2.18 15.05 4.29
N GLU A 128 2.66 16.29 4.48
CA GLU A 128 4.09 16.57 4.57
C GLU A 128 4.72 16.00 5.86
N THR A 129 4.07 16.23 7.00
CA THR A 129 4.55 15.75 8.31
C THR A 129 4.55 14.22 8.37
N MET A 130 3.48 13.59 7.86
CA MET A 130 3.38 12.13 7.78
C MET A 130 4.44 11.58 6.84
N SER A 131 4.59 12.14 5.64
CA SER A 131 5.62 11.75 4.67
C SER A 131 7.03 11.75 5.27
N ALA A 132 7.40 12.83 5.96
CA ALA A 132 8.70 12.93 6.61
C ALA A 132 8.88 11.84 7.68
N LYS A 133 7.85 11.57 8.50
CA LYS A 133 7.88 10.55 9.57
C LYS A 133 7.97 9.13 9.02
N VAL A 134 7.14 8.79 8.03
CA VAL A 134 7.06 7.42 7.47
C VAL A 134 8.18 7.11 6.48
N SER A 135 8.90 8.13 5.99
CA SER A 135 9.97 7.99 5.01
C SER A 135 11.02 6.92 5.38
N GLY A 136 11.40 6.82 6.65
CA GLY A 136 12.42 5.86 7.11
C GLY A 136 11.96 4.41 6.91
N PRO A 137 10.87 4.00 7.60
CA PRO A 137 10.32 2.65 7.43
C PRO A 137 9.97 2.32 5.97
N ILE A 138 9.37 3.26 5.23
CA ILE A 138 8.98 3.03 3.83
C ILE A 138 10.21 2.84 2.93
N ALA A 139 11.31 3.56 3.14
CA ALA A 139 12.54 3.32 2.38
C ALA A 139 13.08 1.89 2.56
N LEU A 140 12.98 1.35 3.78
CA LEU A 140 13.37 -0.04 4.05
C LEU A 140 12.46 -1.02 3.33
N ILE A 141 11.14 -0.82 3.41
CA ILE A 141 10.14 -1.63 2.71
C ILE A 141 10.41 -1.62 1.20
N ILE A 142 10.61 -0.45 0.61
CA ILE A 142 10.92 -0.32 -0.82
C ILE A 142 12.19 -1.10 -1.15
N LYS A 143 13.25 -0.99 -0.34
CA LYS A 143 14.49 -1.72 -0.57
C LYS A 143 14.27 -3.24 -0.58
N VAL A 144 13.46 -3.76 0.36
CA VAL A 144 13.19 -5.20 0.49
C VAL A 144 12.26 -5.71 -0.62
N PHE A 145 11.24 -4.94 -1.00
CA PHE A 145 10.23 -5.37 -1.99
C PHE A 145 10.56 -5.00 -3.43
N SER A 146 11.48 -4.08 -3.68
CA SER A 146 11.94 -3.71 -5.03
C SER A 146 12.27 -4.90 -5.96
N PRO A 147 13.00 -5.96 -5.54
CA PRO A 147 13.25 -7.10 -6.42
C PRO A 147 11.98 -7.84 -6.82
N ILE A 148 11.02 -7.99 -5.90
CA ILE A 148 9.74 -8.64 -6.17
C ILE A 148 8.91 -7.76 -7.11
N VAL A 149 8.84 -6.45 -6.83
CA VAL A 149 8.14 -5.49 -7.69
C VAL A 149 8.72 -5.48 -9.10
N ALA A 150 10.05 -5.55 -9.25
CA ALA A 150 10.70 -5.64 -10.56
C ALA A 150 10.33 -6.93 -11.31
N ALA A 151 10.28 -8.08 -10.63
CA ALA A 151 9.85 -9.34 -11.22
C ALA A 151 8.38 -9.28 -11.66
N VAL A 152 7.49 -8.74 -10.83
CA VAL A 152 6.08 -8.54 -11.17
C VAL A 152 5.95 -7.62 -12.39
N ARG A 153 6.72 -6.52 -12.46
CA ARG A 153 6.72 -5.63 -13.62
C ARG A 153 7.16 -6.35 -14.90
N PHE A 154 8.18 -7.20 -14.82
CA PHE A 154 8.61 -7.99 -15.96
C PHE A 154 7.47 -8.87 -16.49
N LEU A 155 6.74 -9.53 -15.58
CA LEU A 155 5.56 -10.33 -15.94
C LEU A 155 4.45 -9.48 -16.55
N VAL A 156 4.10 -8.34 -15.93
CA VAL A 156 3.08 -7.41 -16.43
C VAL A 156 3.42 -6.93 -17.84
N ARG A 157 4.67 -6.53 -18.10
CA ARG A 157 5.14 -6.12 -19.43
C ARG A 157 5.05 -7.27 -20.44
N GLY A 158 5.34 -8.50 -20.01
CA GLY A 158 5.16 -9.70 -20.83
C GLY A 158 3.71 -9.90 -21.25
N VAL A 159 2.77 -9.81 -20.30
CA VAL A 159 1.33 -9.92 -20.56
C VAL A 159 0.86 -8.80 -21.48
N LEU A 160 1.24 -7.54 -21.21
CA LEU A 160 0.86 -6.40 -22.05
C LEU A 160 1.36 -6.53 -23.50
N ARG A 161 2.55 -7.11 -23.69
CA ARG A 161 3.10 -7.37 -25.02
C ARG A 161 2.26 -8.39 -25.80
N VAL A 162 1.64 -9.37 -25.14
CA VAL A 162 0.69 -10.31 -25.77
C VAL A 162 -0.53 -9.57 -26.32
N PHE A 163 -0.98 -8.51 -25.65
CA PHE A 163 -2.08 -7.65 -26.09
C PHE A 163 -1.63 -6.50 -27.02
N GLY A 164 -0.37 -6.50 -27.48
CA GLY A 164 0.16 -5.49 -28.41
C GLY A 164 0.50 -4.14 -27.76
N VAL A 165 0.41 -4.02 -26.43
CA VAL A 165 0.75 -2.78 -25.72
C VAL A 165 2.26 -2.74 -25.43
N ARG A 166 2.97 -1.78 -26.05
CA ARG A 166 4.38 -1.52 -25.78
C ARG A 166 4.50 -0.42 -24.73
N VAL A 167 4.87 -0.79 -23.51
CA VAL A 167 5.21 0.16 -22.45
C VAL A 167 6.69 0.51 -22.61
N ASP A 168 6.98 1.52 -23.42
CA ASP A 168 8.32 2.06 -23.62
C ASP A 168 8.49 3.38 -22.84
N PRO A 169 9.47 3.50 -21.92
CA PRO A 169 9.70 4.73 -21.16
C PRO A 169 9.95 5.96 -22.04
N ASP A 170 10.51 5.78 -23.24
CA ASP A 170 10.80 6.86 -24.19
C ASP A 170 9.56 7.34 -24.98
N SER A 171 8.44 6.60 -24.91
CA SER A 171 7.20 6.99 -25.61
C SER A 171 6.59 8.29 -25.07
N HIS A 172 6.76 8.57 -23.78
CA HIS A 172 6.32 9.85 -23.18
C HIS A 172 7.16 11.05 -23.67
N LEU A 173 8.47 10.87 -23.88
CA LEU A 173 9.33 11.92 -24.41
C LEU A 173 9.02 12.22 -25.88
N LEU A 174 8.66 11.19 -26.65
CA LEU A 174 8.22 11.34 -28.03
C LEU A 174 6.86 12.04 -28.12
N ALA A 175 5.89 11.63 -27.29
CA ALA A 175 4.56 12.25 -27.26
C ALA A 175 4.60 13.74 -26.85
N VAL A 176 5.40 14.09 -25.84
CA VAL A 176 5.58 15.50 -25.42
C VAL A 176 6.28 16.32 -26.50
N ARG A 177 7.26 15.74 -27.21
CA ARG A 177 7.90 16.41 -28.36
C ARG A 177 6.92 16.63 -29.50
N GLU A 178 6.06 15.66 -29.79
CA GLU A 178 5.01 15.79 -30.80
C GLU A 178 3.98 16.86 -30.42
N GLU A 179 3.57 16.93 -29.15
CA GLU A 179 2.64 17.95 -28.67
C GLU A 179 3.22 19.38 -28.76
N ILE A 180 4.48 19.56 -28.37
CA ILE A 180 5.19 20.85 -28.49
C ILE A 180 5.41 21.22 -29.96
N ALA A 181 5.75 20.26 -30.81
CA ALA A 181 5.91 20.49 -32.25
C ALA A 181 4.58 20.85 -32.92
N GLY A 182 3.48 20.21 -32.53
CA GLY A 182 2.14 20.52 -33.02
C GLY A 182 1.65 21.89 -32.57
N ALA A 183 1.97 22.31 -31.34
CA ALA A 183 1.63 23.64 -30.84
C ALA A 183 2.40 24.80 -31.51
N LEU A 184 3.55 24.51 -32.13
CA LEU A 184 4.35 25.48 -32.89
C LEU A 184 3.97 25.57 -34.38
N GLN A 185 3.16 24.64 -34.88
CA GLN A 185 2.69 24.60 -36.27
C GLN A 185 1.28 25.19 -36.47
N LEU A 186 0.65 25.67 -35.39
CA LEU A 186 -0.62 26.42 -35.36
C LEU A 186 -0.35 27.91 -35.11
#